data_AF-T0GKK1-F1
#
_entry.id   AF-T0GKK1-F1
#
_cell.length_a   1.000
_cell.length_b   1.000
_cell.length_c   1.000
_cell.angle_alpha   90.00
_cell.angle_beta   90.00
_cell.angle_gamma   90.00
#
_symmetry.space_group_name_H-M   'P 1'
#
loop_
_entity.id
_entity.type
_entity.pdbx_description
1 polymer ?
#
loop_
_entity_poly.entity_id
_entity_poly.type
_entity_poly.pdbx_seq_one_letter_code
_entity_poly.pdbx_strand_id
1 'polypeptide(L)'
;MRVTQPSRSCRPEADAACDPLTRAYLTLLSGCSFWERHAPIGDKLATGRRSTIVARLTGNRLRELDRFLSVLLDEAALRHGGPGHDRRAFARQRNTPRKLIAVARMMDLDGPSIPRLRAIGRISACLHHCSGVIHAPALRNDLRLATGRDVIDDEYPRLFLSAESIAAICHFYRQIGGGLVRDAVREGAALTFPGIWSI
;
A
#
# COMPACT_ATOMS: atom_id res chain seq x y z
N MET A 1 58.08 7.83 -3.67
CA MET A 1 56.97 7.93 -2.70
C MET A 1 55.89 6.91 -3.08
N ARG A 2 55.78 5.79 -2.35
CA ARG A 2 54.71 4.79 -2.57
C ARG A 2 53.53 5.16 -1.69
N VAL A 3 52.40 5.49 -2.32
CA VAL A 3 51.12 5.72 -1.63
C VAL A 3 50.54 4.35 -1.27
N THR A 4 50.61 3.99 0.00
CA THR A 4 49.90 2.84 0.57
C THR A 4 48.40 3.14 0.57
N GLN A 5 47.64 2.45 -0.27
CA GLN A 5 46.18 2.47 -0.19
C GLN A 5 45.72 1.81 1.13
N PRO A 6 44.78 2.42 1.86
CA PRO A 6 44.17 1.77 3.01
C PRO A 6 43.34 0.58 2.51
N SER A 7 43.68 -0.58 3.06
CA SER A 7 42.92 -1.82 2.97
C SER A 7 41.44 -1.55 3.27
N ARG A 8 40.58 -1.76 2.27
CA ARG A 8 39.13 -1.85 2.47
C ARG A 8 38.90 -3.02 3.42
N SER A 9 38.63 -2.69 4.68
CA SER A 9 38.14 -3.66 5.65
C SER A 9 36.89 -4.30 5.08
N CYS A 10 36.95 -5.63 4.98
CA CYS A 10 35.78 -6.49 4.86
C CYS A 10 34.81 -6.04 5.97
N ARG A 11 33.66 -5.44 5.61
CA ARG A 11 32.56 -5.29 6.56
C ARG A 11 31.96 -6.69 6.73
N PRO A 12 32.11 -7.34 7.90
CA PRO A 12 31.46 -8.60 8.13
C PRO A 12 29.98 -8.32 8.49
N GLU A 13 29.06 -9.04 7.84
CA GLU A 13 27.84 -9.58 8.46
C GLU A 13 26.84 -8.62 9.16
N ALA A 14 26.76 -7.35 8.76
CA ALA A 14 25.70 -6.44 9.27
C ALA A 14 24.38 -6.48 8.46
N ASP A 15 24.36 -7.17 7.31
CA ASP A 15 23.13 -7.51 6.59
C ASP A 15 22.69 -8.92 7.00
N ALA A 16 22.21 -9.07 8.23
CA ALA A 16 21.19 -10.07 8.48
C ALA A 16 20.01 -9.69 7.56
N ALA A 17 19.97 -10.31 6.38
CA ALA A 17 19.18 -9.87 5.25
C ALA A 17 17.74 -9.63 5.70
N CYS A 18 17.34 -8.35 5.75
CA CYS A 18 16.00 -7.95 6.13
C CYS A 18 15.00 -8.77 5.31
N ASP A 19 14.22 -9.58 6.04
CA ASP A 19 13.21 -10.49 5.53
C ASP A 19 12.40 -9.81 4.40
N PRO A 20 12.20 -10.45 3.24
CA PRO A 20 11.56 -9.81 2.08
C PRO A 20 10.20 -9.17 2.38
N LEU A 21 9.39 -9.84 3.21
CA LEU A 21 8.11 -9.32 3.67
C LEU A 21 8.29 -8.02 4.48
N THR A 22 9.22 -8.03 5.44
CA THR A 22 9.60 -6.84 6.22
C THR A 22 10.06 -5.69 5.33
N ARG A 23 10.89 -5.96 4.32
CA ARG A 23 11.37 -4.95 3.35
C ARG A 23 10.24 -4.36 2.52
N ALA A 24 9.32 -5.18 2.02
CA ALA A 24 8.14 -4.73 1.28
C ALA A 24 7.25 -3.83 2.15
N TYR A 25 7.07 -4.19 3.43
CA TYR A 25 6.31 -3.37 4.38
C TYR A 25 6.98 -2.02 4.65
N LEU A 26 8.29 -2.00 4.92
CA LEU A 26 9.05 -0.76 5.10
C LEU A 26 8.99 0.16 3.88
N THR A 27 8.93 -0.42 2.67
CA THR A 27 8.76 0.31 1.42
C THR A 27 7.37 0.97 1.36
N LEU A 28 6.31 0.24 1.69
CA LEU A 28 4.95 0.78 1.80
C LEU A 28 4.87 1.92 2.82
N LEU A 29 5.47 1.75 4.01
CA LEU A 29 5.52 2.79 5.05
C LEU A 29 6.25 4.04 4.56
N SER A 30 7.38 3.85 3.90
CA SER A 30 8.18 4.94 3.32
C SER A 30 7.39 5.71 2.27
N GLY A 31 6.65 4.99 1.40
CA GLY A 31 5.73 5.60 0.43
C GLY A 31 4.63 6.43 1.08
N CYS A 32 3.98 5.91 2.12
CA CYS A 32 2.96 6.62 2.88
C CYS A 32 3.52 7.91 3.52
N SER A 33 4.65 7.79 4.22
CA SER A 33 5.30 8.94 4.89
C SER A 33 5.86 9.96 3.89
N PHE A 34 6.30 9.52 2.71
CA PHE A 34 6.65 10.44 1.63
C PHE A 34 5.43 11.23 1.16
N TRP A 35 4.31 10.57 0.91
CA TRP A 35 3.13 11.26 0.39
C TRP A 35 2.53 12.24 1.40
N GLU A 36 2.41 11.86 2.68
CA GLU A 36 1.93 12.76 3.74
C GLU A 36 2.77 14.04 3.86
N ARG A 37 4.11 13.92 3.82
CA ARG A 37 5.00 15.10 3.83
C ARG A 37 4.83 16.03 2.64
N HIS A 38 4.33 15.51 1.52
CA HIS A 38 4.09 16.26 0.28
C HIS A 38 2.60 16.40 -0.04
N ALA A 39 1.74 16.27 0.98
CA ALA A 39 0.34 16.58 0.86
C ALA A 39 0.17 18.08 0.58
N PRO A 40 -0.80 18.49 -0.26
CA PRO A 40 -1.05 19.89 -0.50
C PRO A 40 -1.46 20.57 0.81
N ILE A 41 -0.79 21.69 1.13
CA ILE A 41 -1.12 22.53 2.27
C ILE A 41 -2.11 23.61 1.78
N GLY A 42 -3.34 23.55 2.27
CA GLY A 42 -4.40 24.53 2.01
C GLY A 42 -5.44 24.12 0.95
N ASP A 43 -6.63 24.72 1.06
CA ASP A 43 -7.84 24.44 0.26
C ASP A 43 -7.88 25.04 -1.14
N LYS A 44 -6.76 25.62 -1.63
CA LYS A 44 -6.78 26.27 -2.93
C LYS A 44 -6.72 25.23 -4.03
N LEU A 45 -7.90 24.85 -4.51
CA LEU A 45 -8.12 24.24 -5.82
C LEU A 45 -7.36 25.06 -6.86
N ALA A 46 -6.20 24.56 -7.27
CA ALA A 46 -5.51 25.12 -8.40
C ALA A 46 -6.49 25.11 -9.59
N THR A 47 -6.57 26.21 -10.33
CA THR A 47 -7.38 26.27 -11.55
C THR A 47 -6.52 25.98 -12.78
N GLY A 48 -7.15 25.57 -13.88
CA GLY A 48 -6.49 25.36 -15.16
C GLY A 48 -5.40 24.27 -15.16
N ARG A 49 -4.28 24.51 -15.86
CA ARG A 49 -3.23 23.50 -16.11
C ARG A 49 -2.61 22.92 -14.83
N ARG A 50 -2.47 23.74 -13.79
CA ARG A 50 -1.89 23.33 -12.50
C ARG A 50 -2.77 22.29 -11.79
N SER A 51 -4.10 22.40 -11.92
CA SER A 51 -5.06 21.44 -11.36
C SER A 51 -4.88 20.04 -11.95
N THR A 52 -4.72 19.97 -13.27
CA THR A 52 -4.51 18.71 -14.00
C THR A 52 -3.20 18.03 -13.63
N ILE A 53 -2.13 18.81 -13.46
CA ILE A 53 -0.82 18.28 -13.05
C ILE A 53 -0.91 17.70 -11.63
N VAL A 54 -1.53 18.44 -10.70
CA VAL A 54 -1.73 17.98 -9.32
C VAL A 54 -2.59 16.72 -9.30
N ALA A 55 -3.71 16.69 -10.03
CA ALA A 55 -4.57 15.50 -10.10
C ALA A 55 -3.81 14.26 -10.60
N ARG A 56 -3.04 14.38 -11.68
CA ARG A 56 -2.21 13.28 -12.20
C ARG A 56 -1.15 12.83 -11.20
N LEU A 57 -0.46 13.77 -10.55
CA LEU A 57 0.54 13.46 -9.54
C LEU A 57 -0.08 12.69 -8.36
N THR A 58 -1.24 13.13 -7.88
CA THR A 58 -2.01 12.45 -6.82
C THR A 58 -2.43 11.05 -7.25
N GLY A 59 -2.93 10.89 -8.48
CA GLY A 59 -3.27 9.58 -9.04
C GLY A 59 -2.06 8.64 -9.15
N ASN A 60 -0.90 9.16 -9.56
CA ASN A 60 0.34 8.37 -9.62
C ASN A 60 0.81 7.91 -8.24
N ARG A 61 0.72 8.79 -7.23
CA ARG A 61 1.06 8.43 -5.84
C ARG A 61 0.16 7.33 -5.29
N LEU A 62 -1.15 7.39 -5.57
CA LEU A 62 -2.08 6.31 -5.23
C LEU A 62 -1.73 4.99 -5.90
N ARG A 63 -1.42 5.00 -7.21
CA ARG A 63 -1.00 3.80 -7.93
C ARG A 63 0.27 3.18 -7.36
N GLU A 64 1.21 4.02 -6.95
CA GLU A 64 2.45 3.55 -6.37
C GLU A 64 2.23 2.91 -4.99
N LEU A 65 1.35 3.47 -4.15
CA LEU A 65 0.94 2.80 -2.91
C LEU A 65 0.25 1.46 -3.18
N ASP A 66 -0.64 1.39 -4.17
CA ASP A 66 -1.29 0.14 -4.57
C ASP A 66 -0.28 -0.90 -5.07
N ARG A 67 0.79 -0.46 -5.74
CA ARG A 67 1.89 -1.31 -6.19
C ARG A 67 2.71 -1.81 -5.01
N PHE A 68 3.08 -0.95 -4.06
CA PHE A 68 3.78 -1.35 -2.85
C PHE A 68 2.98 -2.36 -2.03
N LEU A 69 1.67 -2.13 -1.88
CA LEU A 69 0.78 -3.09 -1.23
C LEU A 69 0.71 -4.42 -2.01
N SER A 70 0.63 -4.37 -3.35
CA SER A 70 0.66 -5.60 -4.16
C SER A 70 1.94 -6.40 -3.95
N VAL A 71 3.10 -5.75 -3.87
CA VAL A 71 4.37 -6.44 -3.61
C VAL A 71 4.36 -7.07 -2.21
N LEU A 72 3.88 -6.34 -1.19
CA LEU A 72 3.73 -6.88 0.16
C LEU A 72 2.81 -8.11 0.18
N LEU A 73 1.71 -8.09 -0.57
CA LEU A 73 0.81 -9.23 -0.71
C LEU A 73 1.45 -10.42 -1.42
N ASP A 74 2.31 -10.17 -2.42
CA ASP A 74 3.07 -11.23 -3.09
C ASP A 74 4.04 -11.91 -2.11
N GLU A 75 4.76 -11.14 -1.28
CA GLU A 75 5.63 -11.69 -0.23
C GLU A 75 4.85 -12.45 0.85
N ALA A 76 3.68 -11.96 1.26
CA ALA A 76 2.81 -12.67 2.19
C ALA A 76 2.31 -14.00 1.59
N ALA A 77 1.86 -13.98 0.34
CA ALA A 77 1.44 -15.20 -0.37
C ALA A 77 2.58 -16.20 -0.55
N LEU A 78 3.81 -15.74 -0.78
CA LEU A 78 4.99 -16.63 -0.87
C LEU A 78 5.27 -17.35 0.44
N ARG A 79 5.03 -16.69 1.57
CA ARG A 79 5.28 -17.22 2.92
C ARG A 79 4.18 -18.18 3.39
N HIS A 80 2.92 -17.87 3.09
CA HIS A 80 1.74 -18.62 3.58
C HIS A 80 1.09 -19.51 2.51
N GLY A 81 1.56 -19.44 1.26
CA GLY A 81 1.05 -20.26 0.18
C GLY A 81 1.36 -21.74 0.41
N GLY A 82 0.31 -22.56 0.50
CA GLY A 82 0.44 -24.02 0.57
C GLY A 82 0.98 -24.65 -0.72
N PRO A 83 1.12 -25.99 -0.76
CA PRO A 83 1.72 -26.73 -1.88
C PRO A 83 1.05 -26.50 -3.24
N GLY A 84 -0.23 -26.10 -3.26
CA GLY A 84 -1.00 -25.79 -4.47
C GLY A 84 -0.95 -24.33 -4.93
N HIS A 85 -0.18 -23.47 -4.28
CA HIS A 85 -0.13 -22.04 -4.61
C HIS A 85 0.71 -21.77 -5.88
N ASP A 86 0.04 -21.42 -6.99
CA ASP A 86 0.72 -20.95 -8.20
C ASP A 86 1.24 -19.51 -8.03
N ARG A 87 2.49 -19.41 -7.59
CA ARG A 87 3.23 -18.16 -7.37
C ARG A 87 3.24 -17.26 -8.60
N ARG A 88 3.42 -17.83 -9.80
CA ARG A 88 3.54 -17.06 -11.05
C ARG A 88 2.19 -16.54 -11.50
N ALA A 89 1.12 -17.31 -11.34
CA ALA A 89 -0.23 -16.82 -11.59
C ALA A 89 -0.61 -15.74 -10.59
N PHE A 90 -0.29 -15.91 -9.31
CA PHE A 90 -0.59 -14.92 -8.27
C PHE A 90 0.12 -13.58 -8.52
N ALA A 91 1.44 -13.59 -8.73
CA ALA A 91 2.22 -12.38 -8.98
C ALA A 91 1.71 -11.57 -10.19
N ARG A 92 1.20 -12.25 -11.24
CA ARG A 92 0.64 -11.61 -12.44
C ARG A 92 -0.70 -10.92 -12.21
N GLN A 93 -1.39 -11.15 -11.10
CA GLN A 93 -2.65 -10.47 -10.80
C GLN A 93 -2.40 -8.98 -10.54
N ARG A 94 -2.99 -8.10 -11.36
CA ARG A 94 -2.88 -6.64 -11.19
C ARG A 94 -3.98 -6.03 -10.33
N ASN A 95 -4.84 -6.86 -9.75
CA ASN A 95 -5.99 -6.43 -8.96
C ASN A 95 -5.67 -6.60 -7.47
N THR A 96 -5.12 -5.56 -6.85
CA THR A 96 -4.72 -5.55 -5.43
C THR A 96 -5.85 -5.99 -4.49
N PRO A 97 -7.12 -5.55 -4.66
CA PRO A 97 -8.24 -6.10 -3.87
C PRO A 97 -8.42 -7.61 -3.97
N ARG A 98 -8.28 -8.21 -5.17
CA ARG A 98 -8.38 -9.67 -5.34
C ARG A 98 -7.20 -10.39 -4.67
N LYS A 99 -5.98 -9.85 -4.79
CA LYS A 99 -4.80 -10.37 -4.08
C LYS A 99 -5.02 -10.35 -2.57
N LEU A 100 -5.55 -9.25 -2.04
CA LEU A 100 -5.82 -9.12 -0.61
C LEU A 100 -6.85 -10.15 -0.11
N ILE A 101 -7.92 -10.42 -0.87
CA ILE A 101 -8.89 -11.48 -0.53
C ILE A 101 -8.21 -12.85 -0.48
N ALA A 102 -7.37 -13.16 -1.47
CA ALA A 102 -6.69 -14.43 -1.54
C ALA A 102 -5.69 -14.61 -0.38
N VAL A 103 -4.89 -13.60 -0.07
CA VAL A 103 -3.95 -13.62 1.07
C VAL A 103 -4.70 -13.70 2.40
N ALA A 104 -5.76 -12.91 2.59
CA ALA A 104 -6.58 -12.98 3.79
C ALA A 104 -7.14 -14.39 4.02
N ARG A 105 -7.57 -15.09 2.96
CA ARG A 105 -8.00 -16.49 3.06
C ARG A 105 -6.86 -17.46 3.38
N MET A 106 -5.65 -17.20 2.89
CA MET A 106 -4.48 -18.03 3.19
C MET A 106 -4.06 -17.93 4.66
N MET A 107 -4.26 -16.75 5.26
CA MET A 107 -3.84 -16.40 6.62
C MET A 107 -5.02 -16.40 7.62
N ASP A 108 -6.18 -16.91 7.21
CA ASP A 108 -7.43 -16.92 8.00
C ASP A 108 -7.79 -15.56 8.64
N LEU A 109 -7.60 -14.47 7.89
CA LEU A 109 -7.85 -13.10 8.36
C LEU A 109 -9.29 -12.68 8.13
N ASP A 110 -9.92 -12.15 9.19
CA ASP A 110 -11.24 -11.57 9.11
C ASP A 110 -11.29 -10.29 8.25
N GLY A 111 -12.18 -10.32 7.25
CA GLY A 111 -12.78 -9.15 6.61
C GLY A 111 -11.82 -8.03 6.16
N PRO A 112 -10.99 -8.23 5.13
CA PRO A 112 -10.26 -7.12 4.53
C PRO A 112 -11.24 -6.04 4.08
N SER A 113 -10.91 -4.76 4.28
CA SER A 113 -11.74 -3.62 3.87
C SER A 113 -11.74 -3.42 2.34
N ILE A 114 -12.20 -4.43 1.61
CA ILE A 114 -12.27 -4.49 0.15
C ILE A 114 -13.08 -3.34 -0.44
N PRO A 115 -14.24 -2.92 0.11
CA PRO A 115 -14.97 -1.77 -0.42
C PRO A 115 -14.12 -0.50 -0.45
N ARG A 116 -13.34 -0.25 0.62
CA ARG A 116 -12.47 0.90 0.76
C ARG A 116 -11.32 0.89 -0.24
N LEU A 117 -10.65 -0.25 -0.41
CA LEU A 117 -9.57 -0.38 -1.39
C LEU A 117 -10.08 -0.24 -2.84
N ARG A 118 -11.27 -0.77 -3.15
CA ARG A 118 -11.91 -0.57 -4.47
C ARG A 118 -12.27 0.90 -4.71
N ALA A 119 -12.77 1.60 -3.69
CA ALA A 119 -13.06 3.03 -3.77
C ALA A 119 -11.79 3.84 -4.08
N ILE A 120 -10.69 3.56 -3.37
CA ILE A 120 -9.37 4.17 -3.64
C ILE A 120 -8.91 3.90 -5.09
N GLY A 121 -9.09 2.68 -5.59
CA GLY A 121 -8.77 2.34 -6.98
C GLY A 121 -9.57 3.16 -8.00
N ARG A 122 -10.86 3.40 -7.75
CA ARG A 122 -11.71 4.25 -8.61
C ARG A 122 -11.31 5.73 -8.56
N ILE A 123 -11.02 6.24 -7.36
CA ILE A 123 -10.46 7.60 -7.15
C ILE A 123 -9.16 7.77 -7.94
N SER A 124 -8.24 6.81 -7.83
CA SER A 124 -6.97 6.78 -8.57
C SER A 124 -7.19 6.81 -10.09
N ALA A 125 -8.13 6.00 -10.59
CA ALA A 125 -8.50 5.98 -12.01
C ALA A 125 -9.06 7.32 -12.48
N CYS A 126 -9.94 7.97 -11.72
CA CYS A 126 -10.47 9.29 -12.04
C CYS A 126 -9.36 10.36 -12.09
N LEU A 127 -8.47 10.38 -11.08
CA LEU A 127 -7.34 11.32 -11.02
C LEU A 127 -6.39 11.17 -12.21
N HIS A 128 -6.13 9.93 -12.62
CA HIS A 128 -5.22 9.65 -13.73
C HIS A 128 -5.85 9.86 -15.11
N HIS A 129 -7.04 9.30 -15.36
CA HIS A 129 -7.64 9.26 -16.70
C HIS A 129 -8.53 10.47 -16.98
N CYS A 130 -9.26 10.96 -15.98
CA CYS A 130 -10.16 12.11 -16.12
C CYS A 130 -9.52 13.41 -15.61
N SER A 131 -8.24 13.39 -15.21
CA SER A 131 -7.57 14.53 -14.58
C SER A 131 -8.35 15.08 -13.38
N GLY A 132 -9.00 14.18 -12.64
CA GLY A 132 -9.83 14.48 -11.48
C GLY A 132 -11.23 14.98 -11.80
N VAL A 133 -11.66 15.13 -13.06
CA VAL A 133 -13.04 15.57 -13.35
C VAL A 133 -14.04 14.51 -12.89
N ILE A 134 -15.02 14.94 -12.08
CA ILE A 134 -16.05 14.08 -11.53
C ILE A 134 -17.20 13.97 -12.53
N HIS A 135 -17.30 12.82 -13.19
CA HIS A 135 -18.39 12.52 -14.14
C HIS A 135 -19.50 11.64 -13.53
N ALA A 136 -19.25 11.06 -12.36
CA ALA A 136 -20.16 10.12 -11.71
C ALA A 136 -20.40 10.54 -10.25
N PRO A 137 -21.66 10.74 -9.81
CA PRO A 137 -21.98 11.08 -8.43
C PRO A 137 -21.44 10.06 -7.41
N ALA A 138 -21.38 8.78 -7.80
CA ALA A 138 -20.87 7.69 -6.98
C ALA A 138 -19.40 7.89 -6.52
N LEU A 139 -18.61 8.69 -7.23
CA LEU A 139 -17.22 8.98 -6.86
C LEU A 139 -17.12 9.77 -5.55
N ARG A 140 -18.15 10.56 -5.20
CA ARG A 140 -18.22 11.24 -3.89
C ARG A 140 -18.39 10.24 -2.77
N ASN A 141 -19.25 9.22 -2.96
CA ASN A 141 -19.37 8.11 -2.01
C ASN A 141 -18.06 7.31 -1.91
N ASP A 142 -17.35 7.13 -3.03
CA ASP A 142 -16.03 6.49 -2.99
C ASP A 142 -15.03 7.27 -2.14
N LEU A 143 -15.06 8.61 -2.20
CA LEU A 143 -14.18 9.43 -1.36
C LEU A 143 -14.52 9.27 0.12
N ARG A 144 -15.81 9.23 0.48
CA ARG A 144 -16.26 8.93 1.85
C ARG A 144 -15.76 7.57 2.33
N LEU A 145 -15.92 6.53 1.49
CA LEU A 145 -15.42 5.19 1.79
C LEU A 145 -13.89 5.17 1.93
N ALA A 146 -13.16 5.84 1.05
CA ALA A 146 -11.70 5.88 1.02
C ALA A 146 -11.11 6.57 2.25
N THR A 147 -11.73 7.65 2.73
CA THR A 147 -11.25 8.41 3.89
C THR A 147 -11.85 7.91 5.21
N GLY A 148 -12.99 7.20 5.16
CA GLY A 148 -13.77 6.82 6.34
C GLY A 148 -14.43 8.03 7.03
N ARG A 149 -14.66 9.11 6.28
CA ARG A 149 -15.18 10.38 6.79
C ARG A 149 -16.26 10.91 5.87
N ASP A 150 -17.20 11.67 6.43
CA ASP A 150 -18.08 12.48 5.61
C ASP A 150 -17.27 13.59 4.95
N VAL A 151 -17.27 13.56 3.62
CA VAL A 151 -16.65 14.61 2.82
C VAL A 151 -17.68 15.70 2.65
N ILE A 152 -17.38 16.87 3.22
CA ILE A 152 -18.11 18.11 2.97
C ILE A 152 -17.55 18.68 1.67
N ASP A 153 -18.04 18.21 0.54
CA ASP A 153 -17.65 18.75 -0.75
C ASP A 153 -18.80 18.58 -1.74
N ASP A 154 -19.70 19.57 -1.76
CA ASP A 154 -20.96 19.48 -2.50
C ASP A 154 -20.94 20.17 -3.87
N GLU A 155 -19.87 20.88 -4.27
CA GLU A 155 -19.97 21.68 -5.51
C GLU A 155 -18.74 21.64 -6.43
N TYR A 156 -17.62 21.02 -6.05
CA TYR A 156 -16.47 21.04 -6.96
C TYR A 156 -16.62 20.03 -8.11
N PRO A 157 -16.41 20.45 -9.38
CA PRO A 157 -16.45 19.57 -10.54
C PRO A 157 -15.20 18.67 -10.66
N ARG A 158 -14.22 18.85 -9.76
CA ARG A 158 -12.97 18.12 -9.75
C ARG A 158 -12.67 17.56 -8.37
N LEU A 159 -12.21 16.32 -8.35
CA LEU A 159 -11.75 15.58 -7.20
C LEU A 159 -10.45 16.21 -6.67
N PHE A 160 -10.49 16.58 -5.40
CA PHE A 160 -9.34 17.03 -4.64
C PHE A 160 -9.18 16.16 -3.41
N LEU A 161 -7.94 15.78 -3.09
CA LEU A 161 -7.62 15.08 -1.86
C LEU A 161 -6.91 16.06 -0.94
N SER A 162 -7.59 16.46 0.14
CA SER A 162 -7.01 17.27 1.20
C SER A 162 -5.87 16.54 1.92
N ALA A 163 -5.08 17.26 2.71
CA ALA A 163 -4.04 16.64 3.52
C ALA A 163 -4.60 15.57 4.48
N GLU A 164 -5.76 15.82 5.07
CA GLU A 164 -6.47 14.90 5.95
C GLU A 164 -6.95 13.66 5.20
N SER A 165 -7.46 13.83 3.98
CA SER A 165 -7.88 12.73 3.12
C SER A 165 -6.69 11.83 2.76
N ILE A 166 -5.54 12.44 2.43
CA ILE A 166 -4.30 11.72 2.14
C ILE A 166 -3.80 10.97 3.38
N ALA A 167 -3.78 11.61 4.55
CA ALA A 167 -3.39 10.97 5.80
C ALA A 167 -4.30 9.78 6.14
N ALA A 168 -5.62 9.93 5.96
CA ALA A 168 -6.57 8.85 6.19
C ALA A 168 -6.34 7.65 5.26
N ILE A 169 -6.05 7.91 3.98
CA ILE A 169 -5.70 6.86 3.00
C ILE A 169 -4.37 6.21 3.37
N CYS A 170 -3.33 6.99 3.67
CA CYS A 170 -2.02 6.47 4.06
C CYS A 170 -2.12 5.59 5.32
N HIS A 171 -2.84 6.06 6.34
CA HIS A 171 -3.14 5.28 7.54
C HIS A 171 -3.81 3.95 7.20
N PHE A 172 -4.78 3.94 6.29
CA PHE A 172 -5.43 2.70 5.85
C PHE A 172 -4.45 1.70 5.20
N TYR A 173 -3.56 2.16 4.33
CA TYR A 173 -2.51 1.29 3.76
C TYR A 173 -1.57 0.75 4.84
N ARG A 174 -1.17 1.59 5.81
CA ARG A 174 -0.34 1.15 6.95
C ARG A 174 -1.05 0.10 7.80
N GLN A 175 -2.35 0.25 8.05
CA GLN A 175 -3.14 -0.73 8.81
C GLN A 175 -3.17 -2.08 8.11
N ILE A 176 -3.43 -2.12 6.80
CA ILE A 176 -3.39 -3.37 6.03
C ILE A 176 -2.00 -3.99 6.11
N GLY A 177 -0.95 -3.22 5.81
CA GLY A 177 0.41 -3.75 5.80
C GLY A 177 0.88 -4.24 7.17
N GLY A 178 0.56 -3.49 8.23
CA GLY A 178 0.90 -3.85 9.61
C GLY A 178 0.12 -5.06 10.11
N GLY A 179 -1.12 -5.27 9.67
CA GLY A 179 -1.89 -6.49 9.92
C GLY A 179 -1.21 -7.70 9.27
N LEU A 180 -0.92 -7.63 7.97
CA LEU A 180 -0.26 -8.70 7.22
C LEU A 180 1.06 -9.14 7.87
N VAL A 181 1.94 -8.19 8.23
CA VAL A 181 3.23 -8.52 8.86
C VAL A 181 3.04 -9.14 10.25
N ARG A 182 2.13 -8.59 11.05
CA ARG A 182 1.87 -9.08 12.42
C ARG A 182 1.40 -10.52 12.40
N ASP A 183 0.46 -10.83 11.52
CA ASP A 183 -0.14 -12.16 11.45
C ASP A 183 0.82 -13.17 10.80
N ALA A 184 1.63 -12.73 9.82
CA ALA A 184 2.69 -13.54 9.25
C ALA A 184 3.78 -13.95 10.25
N VAL A 185 4.10 -13.07 11.22
CA VAL A 185 5.05 -13.37 12.30
C VAL A 185 4.44 -14.35 13.31
N ARG A 186 3.16 -14.19 13.66
CA ARG A 186 2.45 -15.08 14.61
C ARG A 186 2.41 -16.52 14.12
N GLU A 187 2.05 -16.74 12.86
CA GLU A 187 2.05 -18.08 12.26
C GLU A 187 3.45 -18.68 12.16
N GLY A 188 4.46 -17.87 11.82
CA GLY A 188 5.85 -18.31 11.79
C GLY A 188 6.34 -18.84 13.15
N ALA A 189 5.97 -18.16 14.25
CA ALA A 189 6.29 -18.58 15.61
C ALA A 189 5.54 -19.85 16.03
N ALA A 190 4.29 -20.04 15.57
CA ALA A 190 3.52 -21.26 15.83
C ALA A 190 4.12 -22.50 15.15
N LEU A 191 4.71 -22.35 13.96
CA LEU A 191 5.36 -23.45 13.24
C LEU A 191 6.79 -23.77 13.72
N THR A 192 7.42 -22.90 14.51
CA THR A 192 8.77 -23.13 15.07
C THR A 192 8.78 -23.85 16.42
N PHE A 193 7.60 -24.13 17.00
CA PHE A 193 7.45 -25.04 18.13
C PHE A 193 6.82 -26.37 17.66
N PRO A 194 7.55 -27.23 16.92
CA PRO A 194 7.17 -28.63 16.87
C PRO A 194 7.42 -29.20 18.27
N GLY A 195 6.33 -29.53 18.97
CA GLY A 195 6.37 -30.16 20.28
C GLY A 195 7.32 -31.35 20.29
N ILE A 196 8.47 -31.16 20.94
CA ILE A 196 9.11 -32.24 21.69
C ILE A 196 8.25 -32.41 22.95
N TRP A 197 8.04 -33.66 23.35
CA TRP A 197 7.30 -34.17 24.54
C TRP A 197 5.77 -34.28 24.32
N SER A 198 5.12 -35.44 24.47
CA SER A 198 5.41 -36.60 25.32
C SER A 198 4.81 -37.91 24.79
N ILE A 199 5.65 -38.95 24.86
CA ILE A 199 5.44 -40.37 25.27
C ILE A 199 4.10 -41.03 24.90
#